data_AF-A0A536QID0-F1
#
_entry.id   AF-A0A536QID0-F1
#
_cell.length_a   1.000
_cell.length_b   1.000
_cell.length_c   1.000
_cell.angle_alpha   90.00
_cell.angle_beta   90.00
_cell.angle_gamma   90.00
#
_symmetry.space_group_name_H-M   'P 1'
#
loop_
_entity.id
_entity.type
_entity.pdbx_description
1 polymer ?
#
loop_
_entity_poly.entity_id
_entity_poly.type
_entity_poly.pdbx_seq_one_letter_code
_entity_poly.pdbx_strand_id
1 'polypeptide(L)'
;MIEPDVVVVPAGDALLGDPPRTEHVNIFAIARRPVSVGEYAMFVDATQHRPPTEWEQKRRTSGAALEGVSWADAVAYCRWLTVGTGRIYRLPDEREWEKAARIQGTLEDLGVRREWTNSWQNGGRVLRTGADPAARVLADDDIATVGFRIVRGMTGR
;
A
#
# COMPACT_ATOMS: atom_id res chain seq x y z
N MET A 1 -7.86 4.38 18.01
CA MET A 1 -7.05 3.61 17.04
C MET A 1 -7.93 3.36 15.83
N ILE A 2 -7.44 3.61 14.62
CA ILE A 2 -8.24 3.37 13.42
C ILE A 2 -8.13 1.89 13.01
N GLU A 3 -9.28 1.29 12.72
CA GLU A 3 -9.32 0.02 12.01
C GLU A 3 -9.41 0.34 10.50
N PRO A 4 -8.38 0.04 9.71
CA PRO A 4 -8.40 0.36 8.28
C PRO A 4 -9.53 -0.36 7.55
N ASP A 5 -10.18 0.33 6.61
CA ASP A 5 -11.19 -0.24 5.73
C ASP A 5 -10.54 -1.19 4.72
N VAL A 6 -10.61 -2.49 5.00
CA VAL A 6 -10.00 -3.55 4.22
C VAL A 6 -11.05 -4.49 3.63
N VAL A 7 -10.79 -4.95 2.41
CA VAL A 7 -11.58 -5.99 1.74
C VAL A 7 -10.79 -7.29 1.69
N VAL A 8 -11.48 -8.41 1.87
CA VAL A 8 -10.87 -9.75 1.78
C VAL A 8 -10.67 -10.14 0.33
N VAL A 9 -9.44 -10.53 -0.02
CA VAL A 9 -9.09 -11.12 -1.31
C VAL A 9 -8.87 -12.63 -1.09
N PRO A 10 -9.64 -13.49 -1.75
CA PRO A 10 -9.52 -14.94 -1.56
C PRO A 10 -8.16 -15.45 -2.05
N ALA A 11 -7.74 -16.61 -1.51
CA ALA A 11 -6.58 -17.33 -2.02
C ALA A 11 -6.76 -17.73 -3.50
N GLY A 12 -5.66 -18.03 -4.18
CA GLY A 12 -5.66 -18.43 -5.59
C GLY A 12 -4.66 -17.63 -6.40
N ASP A 13 -4.74 -17.78 -7.71
CA ASP A 13 -3.65 -17.35 -8.58
C ASP A 13 -3.76 -15.87 -8.99
N ALA A 14 -2.60 -15.22 -9.02
CA ALA A 14 -2.39 -13.89 -9.56
C ALA A 14 -1.66 -14.02 -10.91
N LEU A 15 -2.12 -13.28 -11.92
CA LEU A 15 -1.42 -13.13 -13.20
C LEU A 15 -0.52 -11.90 -13.11
N LEU A 16 0.79 -12.12 -13.20
CA LEU A 16 1.80 -11.07 -13.09
C LEU A 16 2.59 -10.90 -14.37
N GLY A 17 2.90 -9.66 -14.72
CA GLY A 17 3.94 -9.34 -15.71
C GLY A 17 3.59 -9.58 -17.17
N ASP A 18 4.60 -9.32 -18.00
CA ASP A 18 4.60 -9.51 -19.45
C ASP A 18 5.97 -10.10 -19.86
N PRO A 19 6.06 -11.40 -20.22
CA PRO A 19 4.94 -12.33 -20.39
C PRO A 19 4.27 -12.71 -19.05
N PRO A 20 2.97 -13.04 -19.08
CA PRO A 20 2.22 -13.35 -17.87
C PRO A 20 2.73 -14.63 -17.21
N ARG A 21 3.06 -14.52 -15.92
CA ARG A 21 3.38 -15.64 -15.02
C ARG A 21 2.29 -15.78 -13.96
N THR A 22 1.95 -17.02 -13.66
CA THR A 22 0.95 -17.34 -12.64
C THR A 22 1.65 -17.54 -11.30
N GLU A 23 1.26 -16.80 -10.28
CA GLU A 23 1.77 -17.00 -8.92
C GLU A 23 0.63 -17.13 -7.92
N HIS A 24 0.70 -18.16 -7.08
CA HIS A 24 -0.29 -18.35 -6.04
C HIS A 24 -0.12 -17.31 -4.94
N VAL A 25 -1.23 -16.71 -4.51
CA VAL A 25 -1.28 -15.89 -3.29
C VAL A 25 -2.27 -16.48 -2.30
N ASN A 26 -1.90 -16.45 -1.02
CA ASN A 26 -2.78 -16.84 0.07
C ASN A 26 -3.96 -15.88 0.21
N ILE A 27 -4.88 -16.18 1.12
CA ILE A 27 -5.94 -15.24 1.51
C ILE A 27 -5.32 -14.06 2.28
N PHE A 28 -5.75 -12.84 1.95
CA PHE A 28 -5.32 -11.63 2.63
C PHE A 28 -6.45 -10.59 2.65
N ALA A 29 -6.30 -9.53 3.45
CA ALA A 29 -7.11 -8.33 3.34
C ALA A 29 -6.26 -7.18 2.78
N ILE A 30 -6.83 -6.32 1.95
CA ILE A 30 -6.15 -5.12 1.44
C ILE A 30 -7.02 -3.89 1.62
N ALA A 31 -6.42 -2.74 1.90
CA ALA A 31 -7.14 -1.48 2.05
C ALA A 31 -7.87 -1.11 0.75
N ARG A 32 -9.17 -0.77 0.85
CA ARG A 32 -10.02 -0.42 -0.30
C ARG A 32 -9.59 0.89 -0.96
N ARG A 33 -9.00 1.80 -0.19
CA ARG A 33 -8.37 3.05 -0.67
C ARG A 33 -6.90 3.13 -0.23
N PRO A 34 -6.05 3.95 -0.88
CA PRO A 34 -4.72 4.25 -0.36
C PRO A 34 -4.83 4.92 1.00
N VAL A 35 -3.79 4.79 1.83
CA VAL A 35 -3.74 5.44 3.14
C VAL A 35 -3.93 6.95 2.96
N SER A 36 -4.90 7.50 3.69
CA SER A 36 -5.24 8.92 3.65
C SER A 36 -4.29 9.75 4.51
N VAL A 37 -4.28 11.06 4.25
CA VAL A 37 -3.53 12.01 5.07
C VAL A 37 -3.99 11.96 6.53
N GLY A 38 -5.30 11.84 6.79
CA GLY A 38 -5.86 11.75 8.13
C GLY A 38 -5.43 10.49 8.87
N GLU A 39 -5.43 9.34 8.19
CA GLU A 39 -4.95 8.08 8.77
C GLU A 39 -3.47 8.14 9.14
N TYR A 40 -2.64 8.72 8.27
CA TYR A 40 -1.22 8.89 8.54
C TYR A 40 -0.94 9.97 9.59
N ALA A 41 -1.79 11.00 9.69
CA ALA A 41 -1.67 12.01 10.73
C ALA A 41 -1.79 11.41 12.14
N MET A 42 -2.67 10.42 12.32
CA MET A 42 -2.75 9.69 13.59
C MET A 42 -1.44 8.99 13.94
N PHE A 43 -0.76 8.42 12.94
CA PHE A 43 0.56 7.81 13.14
C PHE A 43 1.61 8.85 13.53
N VAL A 44 1.70 9.95 12.78
CA VAL A 44 2.64 11.06 13.07
C VAL A 44 2.39 11.62 14.47
N ASP A 45 1.15 11.94 14.81
CA ASP A 45 0.80 12.52 16.11
C ASP A 45 1.09 11.54 17.26
N ALA A 46 0.84 10.23 17.07
CA ALA A 46 1.04 9.21 18.11
C ALA A 46 2.51 8.83 18.35
N THR A 47 3.35 8.92 17.32
CA THR A 47 4.73 8.40 17.36
C THR A 47 5.79 9.50 17.28
N GLN A 48 5.38 10.73 16.98
CA GLN A 48 6.27 11.84 16.63
C GLN A 48 7.19 11.50 15.44
N HIS A 49 6.74 10.58 14.57
CA HIS A 49 7.46 10.20 13.37
C HIS A 49 7.63 11.41 12.44
N ARG A 50 8.74 11.44 11.69
CA ARG A 50 9.03 12.55 10.79
C ARG A 50 7.90 12.70 9.77
N PRO A 51 7.24 13.86 9.68
CA PRO A 51 6.18 14.04 8.70
C PRO A 51 6.74 14.16 7.28
N PRO A 52 5.94 13.84 6.25
CA PRO A 52 6.29 14.07 4.85
C PRO A 52 6.53 15.56 4.55
N THR A 53 7.06 15.84 3.36
CA THR A 53 7.16 17.22 2.87
C THR A 53 5.77 17.88 2.78
N GLU A 54 5.72 19.20 2.98
CA GLU A 54 4.48 20.00 2.87
C GLU A 54 3.34 19.53 3.80
N TRP A 55 3.70 18.91 4.94
CA TRP A 55 2.75 18.26 5.84
C TRP A 55 1.59 19.14 6.31
N GLU A 56 1.87 20.37 6.75
CA GLU A 56 0.83 21.30 7.21
C GLU A 56 -0.21 21.63 6.14
N GLN A 57 0.20 21.65 4.87
CA GLN A 57 -0.71 21.82 3.75
C GLN A 57 -1.52 20.54 3.50
N LYS A 58 -0.85 19.37 3.47
CA LYS A 58 -1.50 18.06 3.29
C LYS A 58 -2.55 17.82 4.37
N ARG A 59 -2.29 18.16 5.65
CA ARG A 59 -3.23 17.97 6.77
C ARG A 59 -4.59 18.64 6.56
N ARG A 60 -4.67 19.69 5.73
CA ARG A 60 -5.92 20.38 5.40
C ARG A 60 -6.86 19.52 4.54
N THR A 61 -6.34 18.49 3.89
CA THR A 61 -7.09 17.55 3.04
C THR A 61 -7.04 16.14 3.63
N SER A 62 -7.48 15.98 4.88
CA SER A 62 -7.40 14.72 5.64
C SER A 62 -7.99 13.49 4.93
N GLY A 63 -9.04 13.66 4.14
CA GLY A 63 -9.66 12.57 3.36
C GLY A 63 -8.94 12.21 2.06
N ALA A 64 -8.00 13.03 1.59
CA ALA A 64 -7.23 12.74 0.39
C ALA A 64 -6.24 11.62 0.67
N ALA A 65 -5.99 10.77 -0.33
CA ALA A 65 -4.91 9.81 -0.25
C ALA A 65 -3.56 10.54 -0.04
N LEU A 66 -2.67 9.92 0.73
CA LEU A 66 -1.34 10.44 1.04
C LEU A 66 -0.36 10.18 -0.11
N GLU A 67 0.57 11.10 -0.31
CA GLU A 67 1.62 11.03 -1.32
C GLU A 67 2.92 11.63 -0.79
N GLY A 68 4.04 11.25 -1.41
CA GLY A 68 5.37 11.77 -1.07
C GLY A 68 5.91 11.13 0.20
N VAL A 69 5.67 9.82 0.36
CA VAL A 69 6.11 9.04 1.52
C VAL A 69 7.16 8.04 1.08
N SER A 70 8.22 7.88 1.86
CA SER A 70 9.24 6.90 1.56
C SER A 70 8.73 5.47 1.79
N TRP A 71 9.37 4.49 1.16
CA TRP A 71 9.06 3.09 1.45
C TRP A 71 9.27 2.78 2.94
N ALA A 72 10.32 3.33 3.56
CA ALA A 72 10.65 3.13 4.96
C ALA A 72 9.56 3.70 5.89
N ASP A 73 9.03 4.88 5.57
CA ASP A 73 7.94 5.51 6.32
C ASP A 73 6.64 4.73 6.19
N ALA A 74 6.33 4.25 4.98
CA ALA A 74 5.16 3.40 4.75
C ALA A 74 5.25 2.07 5.55
N VAL A 75 6.45 1.49 5.65
CA VAL A 75 6.71 0.31 6.51
C VAL A 75 6.60 0.67 7.99
N ALA A 76 7.10 1.83 8.42
CA ALA A 76 6.98 2.30 9.80
C ALA A 76 5.49 2.45 10.20
N TYR A 77 4.67 3.02 9.32
CA TYR A 77 3.22 3.11 9.50
C TYR A 77 2.57 1.72 9.66
N CYS A 78 2.92 0.76 8.80
CA CYS A 78 2.41 -0.61 8.90
C CYS A 78 2.77 -1.29 10.25
N ARG A 79 4.00 -1.07 10.73
CA ARG A 79 4.46 -1.58 12.03
C ARG A 79 3.68 -0.95 13.17
N TRP A 80 3.46 0.37 13.14
CA TRP A 80 2.66 1.07 14.13
C TRP A 80 1.22 0.54 14.18
N LEU A 81 0.58 0.36 13.01
CA LEU A 81 -0.75 -0.27 12.95
C LEU A 81 -0.73 -1.69 13.52
N THR A 82 0.33 -2.45 13.25
CA THR A 82 0.46 -3.82 13.75
C THR A 82 0.52 -3.87 15.27
N VAL A 83 1.39 -3.06 15.86
CA VAL A 83 1.54 -2.97 17.31
C VAL A 83 0.25 -2.47 17.95
N GLY A 84 -0.39 -1.47 17.35
CA GLY A 84 -1.62 -0.92 17.89
C GLY A 84 -2.77 -1.95 17.90
N THR A 85 -3.01 -2.58 16.76
CA THR A 85 -4.24 -3.37 16.54
C THR A 85 -4.09 -4.84 16.93
N GLY A 86 -2.86 -5.32 17.15
CA GLY A 86 -2.56 -6.75 17.34
C GLY A 86 -2.72 -7.60 16.08
N ARG A 87 -2.91 -6.98 14.90
CA ARG A 87 -3.05 -7.66 13.61
C ARG A 87 -1.88 -7.30 12.71
N ILE A 88 -1.37 -8.25 11.93
CA ILE A 88 -0.19 -8.02 11.08
C ILE A 88 -0.59 -7.17 9.87
N TYR A 89 -0.05 -5.95 9.80
CA TYR A 89 -0.14 -5.04 8.66
C TYR A 89 1.23 -4.87 8.00
N ARG A 90 1.22 -4.82 6.66
CA ARG A 90 2.42 -4.60 5.83
C ARG A 90 2.02 -3.98 4.49
N LEU A 91 3.01 -3.59 3.69
CA LEU A 91 2.77 -3.27 2.29
C LEU A 91 2.33 -4.54 1.51
N PRO A 92 1.46 -4.40 0.49
CA PRO A 92 1.17 -5.49 -0.43
C PRO A 92 2.46 -5.91 -1.14
N ASP A 93 2.63 -7.19 -1.43
CA ASP A 93 3.56 -7.58 -2.48
C ASP A 93 2.95 -7.30 -3.87
N GLU A 94 3.76 -7.41 -4.92
CA GLU A 94 3.31 -7.19 -6.29
C GLU A 94 2.13 -8.10 -6.67
N ARG A 95 2.13 -9.35 -6.21
CA ARG A 95 1.15 -10.37 -6.60
C ARG A 95 -0.20 -10.10 -5.97
N GLU A 96 -0.18 -9.75 -4.70
CA GLU A 96 -1.36 -9.33 -3.94
C GLU A 96 -1.96 -8.06 -4.53
N TRP A 97 -1.11 -7.08 -4.86
CA TRP A 97 -1.57 -5.85 -5.49
C TRP A 97 -2.18 -6.12 -6.86
N GLU A 98 -1.49 -6.85 -7.75
CA GLU A 98 -1.99 -7.16 -9.09
C GLU A 98 -3.30 -7.96 -9.03
N LYS A 99 -3.40 -8.95 -8.13
CA LYS A 99 -4.64 -9.72 -7.95
C LYS A 99 -5.79 -8.84 -7.50
N ALA A 100 -5.58 -8.02 -6.46
CA ALA A 100 -6.62 -7.14 -5.95
C ALA A 100 -7.06 -6.10 -6.99
N ALA A 101 -6.12 -5.54 -7.74
CA ALA A 101 -6.39 -4.55 -8.79
C ALA A 101 -7.20 -5.11 -9.96
N ARG A 102 -7.09 -6.41 -10.26
CA ARG A 102 -7.82 -7.08 -11.34
C ARG A 102 -9.24 -7.52 -10.96
N ILE A 103 -9.55 -7.61 -9.67
CA ILE A 103 -10.89 -7.98 -9.19
C ILE A 103 -11.75 -6.71 -9.13
N GLN A 104 -12.73 -6.60 -10.03
CA GLN A 104 -13.63 -5.45 -10.11
C GLN A 104 -14.30 -5.14 -8.76
N GLY A 105 -14.24 -3.88 -8.33
CA GLY A 105 -14.86 -3.42 -7.08
C GLY A 105 -14.06 -3.69 -5.80
N THR A 106 -12.88 -4.30 -5.89
CA THR A 106 -11.99 -4.54 -4.74
C THR A 106 -11.26 -3.28 -4.31
N LEU A 107 -10.59 -2.60 -5.25
CA LEU A 107 -9.83 -1.38 -5.00
C LEU A 107 -10.55 -0.16 -5.58
N GLU A 108 -10.72 0.86 -4.76
CA GLU A 108 -11.17 2.21 -5.10
C GLU A 108 -9.94 3.10 -5.35
N ASP A 109 -10.10 4.23 -6.05
CA ASP A 109 -8.98 5.17 -6.32
C ASP A 109 -7.77 4.52 -7.01
N LEU A 110 -8.01 3.47 -7.80
CA LEU A 110 -6.98 2.77 -8.56
C LEU A 110 -6.36 3.72 -9.61
N GLY A 111 -5.04 3.87 -9.60
CA GLY A 111 -4.34 4.68 -10.61
C GLY A 111 -4.30 6.18 -10.36
N VAL A 112 -4.85 6.66 -9.23
CA VAL A 112 -4.69 8.07 -8.80
C VAL A 112 -3.21 8.43 -8.63
N ARG A 113 -2.38 7.46 -8.23
CA ARG A 113 -0.95 7.63 -7.98
C ARG A 113 -0.22 6.30 -8.08
N ARG A 114 1.10 6.37 -7.99
CA ARG A 114 1.92 5.16 -7.82
C ARG A 114 1.88 4.70 -6.38
N GLU A 115 1.95 3.39 -6.17
CA GLU A 115 1.85 2.78 -4.86
C GLU A 115 3.06 1.90 -4.57
N TRP A 116 3.62 2.04 -3.36
CA TRP A 116 4.66 1.14 -2.87
C TRP A 116 4.15 -0.30 -2.74
N THR A 117 4.98 -1.24 -3.19
CA THR A 117 4.85 -2.65 -2.81
C THR A 117 6.05 -3.08 -1.97
N ASN A 118 5.92 -4.23 -1.32
CA ASN A 118 7.02 -4.87 -0.60
C ASN A 118 7.98 -5.65 -1.52
N SER A 119 7.74 -5.65 -2.83
CA SER A 119 8.55 -6.40 -3.81
C SER A 119 9.79 -5.62 -4.26
N TRP A 120 10.87 -6.35 -4.48
CA TRP A 120 12.14 -5.86 -5.03
C TRP A 120 12.47 -6.60 -6.32
N GLN A 121 12.75 -5.89 -7.41
CA GLN A 121 13.11 -6.47 -8.71
C GLN A 121 14.13 -5.58 -9.42
N ASN A 122 15.07 -6.20 -10.14
CA ASN A 122 16.06 -5.53 -10.99
C ASN A 122 16.75 -4.32 -10.33
N GLY A 123 17.08 -4.43 -9.03
CA GLY A 123 17.82 -3.40 -8.31
C GLY A 123 16.97 -2.26 -7.70
N GLY A 124 15.63 -2.34 -7.77
CA GLY A 124 14.77 -1.33 -7.15
C GLY A 124 13.48 -1.88 -6.55
N ARG A 125 12.80 -1.03 -5.76
CA ARG A 125 11.47 -1.31 -5.23
C ARG A 125 10.43 -1.20 -6.32
N VAL A 126 9.48 -2.14 -6.34
CA VAL A 126 8.41 -2.13 -7.33
C VAL A 126 7.31 -1.15 -6.92
N LEU A 127 7.03 -0.20 -7.82
CA LEU A 127 5.88 0.69 -7.79
C LEU A 127 4.82 0.21 -8.76
N ARG A 128 3.55 0.26 -8.33
CA ARG A 128 2.39 -0.11 -9.15
C ARG A 128 1.50 1.09 -9.42
N THR A 129 0.72 1.01 -10.48
CA THR A 129 -0.32 1.99 -10.83
C THR A 129 -1.54 1.27 -11.39
N GLY A 130 -2.72 1.86 -11.19
CA GLY A 130 -3.98 1.34 -11.72
C GLY A 130 -4.20 1.50 -13.22
N ALA A 131 -3.47 2.40 -13.87
CA ALA A 131 -3.63 2.66 -15.31
C ALA A 131 -3.21 1.46 -16.16
N ASP A 132 -2.14 0.77 -15.73
CA ASP A 132 -1.70 -0.49 -16.29
C ASP A 132 -1.27 -1.39 -15.12
N PRO A 133 -2.15 -2.31 -14.67
CA PRO A 133 -1.84 -3.24 -13.62
C PRO A 133 -0.75 -4.25 -13.98
N ALA A 134 -0.08 -4.19 -15.14
CA ALA A 134 1.11 -4.96 -15.47
C ALA A 134 2.40 -4.09 -15.52
N ALA A 135 2.26 -2.77 -15.64
CA ALA A 135 3.39 -1.85 -15.68
C ALA A 135 4.16 -1.82 -14.35
N ARG A 136 5.50 -1.85 -14.47
CA ARG A 136 6.42 -1.74 -13.34
C ARG A 136 7.23 -0.47 -13.47
N VAL A 137 7.36 0.24 -12.35
CA VAL A 137 8.43 1.22 -12.21
C VAL A 137 9.27 0.83 -11.00
N LEU A 138 10.57 0.94 -11.17
CA LEU A 138 11.55 0.68 -10.13
C LEU A 138 12.01 2.02 -9.57
N ALA A 139 12.03 2.10 -8.26
CA ALA A 139 12.49 3.30 -7.55
C ALA A 139 13.52 2.91 -6.50
N ASP A 140 14.53 3.77 -6.38
CA ASP A 140 15.59 3.63 -5.40
C ASP A 140 15.10 4.20 -4.06
N ASP A 141 14.68 5.49 -4.02
CA ASP A 141 14.09 6.16 -2.86
C ASP A 141 13.13 7.32 -3.24
N ASP A 142 12.32 7.77 -2.26
CA ASP A 142 11.38 8.90 -2.23
C ASP A 142 10.94 9.55 -3.55
N ILE A 143 9.67 9.37 -3.90
CA ILE A 143 9.04 10.02 -5.06
C ILE A 143 7.82 10.82 -4.61
N ALA A 144 7.77 12.09 -5.01
CA ALA A 144 6.75 13.06 -4.58
C ALA A 144 5.30 12.59 -4.79
N THR A 145 5.05 11.72 -5.77
CA THR A 145 3.72 11.24 -6.18
C THR A 145 3.46 9.78 -5.83
N VAL A 146 4.19 9.22 -4.87
CA VAL A 146 3.97 7.84 -4.40
C VAL A 146 3.19 7.82 -3.09
N GLY A 147 2.08 7.09 -3.10
CA GLY A 147 1.33 6.70 -1.91
C GLY A 147 1.50 5.22 -1.60
N PHE A 148 0.65 4.67 -0.75
CA PHE A 148 0.66 3.24 -0.48
C PHE A 148 -0.67 2.73 0.06
N ARG A 149 -0.86 1.43 -0.06
CA ARG A 149 -1.89 0.65 0.63
C ARG A 149 -1.24 -0.27 1.63
N ILE A 150 -2.09 -0.79 2.50
CA ILE A 150 -1.72 -1.81 3.46
C ILE A 150 -2.47 -3.10 3.17
N VAL A 151 -1.78 -4.21 3.42
CA VAL A 151 -2.33 -5.56 3.48
C VAL A 151 -2.33 -6.00 4.93
N ARG A 152 -3.42 -6.65 5.33
CA ARG A 152 -3.56 -7.39 6.58
C ARG A 152 -3.38 -8.87 6.32
N GLY A 153 -2.42 -9.48 6.99
CA GLY A 153 -2.25 -10.94 7.00
C GLY A 153 -3.46 -11.63 7.65
N MET A 154 -3.98 -12.67 6.99
CA MET A 154 -5.09 -13.49 7.53
C MET A 154 -4.64 -14.88 7.99
N THR A 155 -3.43 -15.29 7.61
CA THR A 155 -2.81 -16.54 8.04
C THR A 155 -1.81 -16.24 9.15
N GLY A 156 -1.93 -16.91 10.29
CA GLY A 156 -0.95 -16.82 11.36
C GLY A 156 0.37 -17.46 10.95
N ARG A 157 1.33 -16.65 10.51
CA ARG A 157 2.75 -16.99 10.50
C ARG A 157 3.56 -15.71 10.69
#